data_AF-A0A1B8FQ23-F1
#
_entry.id   AF-A0A1B8FQ23-F1
#
_cell.length_a   1.000
_cell.length_b   1.000
_cell.length_c   1.000
_cell.angle_alpha   90.00
_cell.angle_beta   90.00
_cell.angle_gamma   90.00
#
_symmetry.space_group_name_H-M   'P 1'
#
loop_
_entity.id
_entity.type
_entity.pdbx_description
1 polymer ?
#
loop_
_entity_poly.entity_id
_entity_poly.type
_entity_poly.pdbx_seq_one_letter_code
_entity_poly.pdbx_strand_id
1 'polypeptide(L)'
;MAASHSSRPDKAQLPPYPSFAALLGGENHPQLTHNATQRLFWPLDGPLFTSISVMKDAESPDSLEPYFKQTYNGAGIWHPVSQMPLTEPKVSSITVSVDTLNVWEDYWLEDHEEHSSPGGSGEPSARYGELSDLGLEGEGEEGSDDHLLICCEEVRLRGKAVTLVVKPVAGENGFITVHDYVSAVHPWLASIQEDILNSMGIFQRPVPLETELMVDYNFLGLLMMAKRPDWIRRKGMR
;
A
#
# COMPACT_ATOMS: atom_id res chain seq x y z
N MET A 1 31.31 -45.40 37.08
CA MET A 1 29.96 -44.83 36.88
C MET A 1 30.09 -43.32 36.89
N ALA A 2 30.16 -42.70 35.71
CA ALA A 2 30.03 -41.25 35.56
C ALA A 2 29.23 -41.05 34.27
N ALA A 3 28.00 -40.57 34.42
CA ALA A 3 27.06 -40.42 33.32
C ALA A 3 27.43 -39.21 32.47
N SER A 4 27.47 -39.44 31.17
CA SER A 4 27.55 -38.45 30.11
C SER A 4 26.37 -37.48 30.17
N HIS A 5 26.63 -36.18 30.26
CA HIS A 5 25.64 -35.18 29.90
C HIS A 5 25.83 -34.81 28.43
N SER A 6 25.07 -35.50 27.58
CA SER A 6 24.85 -35.12 26.19
C SER A 6 24.00 -33.85 26.16
N SER A 7 24.60 -32.74 25.75
CA SER A 7 23.86 -31.53 25.37
C SER A 7 22.89 -31.88 24.25
N ARG A 8 21.61 -31.49 24.40
CA ARG A 8 20.60 -31.59 23.35
C ARG A 8 21.05 -30.77 22.13
N PRO A 9 20.84 -31.25 20.89
CA PRO A 9 21.03 -30.39 19.73
C PRO A 9 20.00 -29.27 19.81
N ASP A 10 20.51 -28.05 19.63
CA ASP A 10 19.73 -26.83 19.38
C ASP A 10 18.62 -27.13 18.38
N LYS A 11 17.41 -26.62 18.64
CA LYS A 11 16.37 -26.54 17.63
C LYS A 11 16.96 -25.78 16.45
N ALA A 12 17.20 -26.45 15.33
CA ALA A 12 17.61 -25.83 14.09
C ALA A 12 16.66 -24.65 13.81
N GLN A 13 17.17 -23.42 13.97
CA GLN A 13 16.47 -22.24 13.49
C GLN A 13 16.31 -22.43 11.98
N LEU A 14 15.06 -22.58 11.53
CA LEU A 14 14.75 -22.52 10.11
C LEU A 14 15.37 -21.22 9.56
N PRO A 15 16.00 -21.25 8.37
CA PRO A 15 16.52 -20.03 7.77
C PRO A 15 15.41 -18.97 7.71
N PRO A 16 15.69 -17.71 8.05
CA PRO A 16 14.66 -16.67 8.11
C PRO A 16 13.98 -16.54 6.75
N TYR A 17 12.66 -16.38 6.74
CA TYR A 17 11.91 -16.17 5.51
C TYR A 17 12.48 -14.98 4.73
N PRO A 18 12.56 -15.04 3.39
CA PRO A 18 13.07 -13.94 2.58
C PRO A 18 12.15 -12.72 2.63
N SER A 19 12.67 -11.54 2.28
CA SER A 19 11.81 -10.37 2.04
C SER A 19 11.03 -10.55 0.73
N PHE A 20 9.90 -9.85 0.60
CA PHE A 20 9.12 -9.84 -0.63
C PHE A 20 9.95 -9.35 -1.83
N ALA A 21 10.72 -8.27 -1.64
CA ALA A 21 11.60 -7.72 -2.68
C ALA A 21 12.67 -8.72 -3.15
N ALA A 22 13.22 -9.54 -2.24
CA ALA A 22 14.22 -10.55 -2.60
C ALA A 22 13.66 -11.64 -3.53
N LEU A 23 12.34 -11.82 -3.57
CA LEU A 23 11.68 -12.83 -4.40
C LEU A 23 11.12 -12.26 -5.72
N LEU A 24 11.00 -10.95 -5.87
CA LEU A 24 10.38 -10.32 -7.04
C LEU A 24 11.12 -10.61 -8.36
N GLY A 25 12.45 -10.76 -8.32
CA GLY A 25 13.29 -11.00 -9.50
C GLY A 25 13.59 -12.47 -9.82
N GLY A 26 12.98 -13.42 -9.11
CA GLY A 26 13.23 -14.85 -9.27
C GLY A 26 12.03 -15.64 -9.80
N GLU A 27 12.23 -16.94 -10.05
CA GLU A 27 11.17 -17.86 -10.50
C GLU A 27 10.06 -18.07 -9.44
N ASN A 28 10.35 -17.78 -8.16
CA ASN A 28 9.43 -17.96 -7.03
C ASN A 28 8.77 -16.64 -6.59
N HIS A 29 8.11 -15.96 -7.52
CA HIS A 29 7.41 -14.71 -7.22
C HIS A 29 6.33 -14.93 -6.15
N PRO A 30 6.32 -14.15 -5.06
CA PRO A 30 5.37 -14.31 -3.97
C PRO A 30 3.96 -13.93 -4.41
N GLN A 31 3.05 -14.90 -4.41
CA GLN A 31 1.65 -14.69 -4.76
C GLN A 31 0.79 -14.55 -3.51
N LEU A 32 -0.33 -13.83 -3.61
CA LEU A 32 -1.34 -13.82 -2.57
C LEU A 32 -1.83 -15.23 -2.28
N THR A 33 -1.92 -15.60 -1.01
CA THR A 33 -2.59 -16.84 -0.63
C THR A 33 -4.08 -16.72 -0.98
N HIS A 34 -4.57 -17.55 -1.91
CA HIS A 34 -5.90 -17.43 -2.52
C HIS A 34 -7.05 -17.34 -1.50
N ASN A 35 -6.98 -18.14 -0.43
CA ASN A 35 -7.99 -18.11 0.63
C ASN A 35 -7.80 -17.02 1.69
N ALA A 36 -6.63 -16.38 1.73
CA ALA A 36 -6.30 -15.40 2.75
C ALA A 36 -6.69 -14.00 2.29
N THR A 37 -5.91 -13.41 1.37
CA THR A 37 -6.01 -11.99 1.06
C THR A 37 -7.04 -11.69 -0.02
N GLN A 38 -7.23 -12.58 -1.00
CA GLN A 38 -8.16 -12.35 -2.12
C GLN A 38 -9.63 -12.22 -1.71
N ARG A 39 -9.96 -12.68 -0.50
CA ARG A 39 -11.27 -12.59 0.12
C ARG A 39 -11.48 -11.32 0.95
N LEU A 40 -10.47 -10.46 1.10
CA LEU A 40 -10.64 -9.23 1.86
C LEU A 40 -11.54 -8.24 1.11
N PHE A 41 -12.58 -7.78 1.79
CA PHE A 41 -13.38 -6.63 1.42
C PHE A 41 -12.92 -5.46 2.30
N TRP A 42 -12.14 -4.56 1.71
CA TRP A 42 -11.32 -3.62 2.47
C TRP A 42 -11.63 -2.16 2.11
N PRO A 43 -12.71 -1.59 2.65
CA PRO A 43 -12.95 -0.16 2.57
C PRO A 43 -11.97 0.58 3.50
N LEU A 44 -11.55 1.76 3.07
CA LEU A 44 -10.81 2.71 3.88
C LEU A 44 -11.80 3.67 4.55
N ASP A 45 -12.58 3.15 5.49
CA ASP A 45 -13.63 3.90 6.18
C ASP A 45 -13.68 3.53 7.66
N GLY A 46 -13.13 4.38 8.52
CA GLY A 46 -13.14 4.18 9.98
C GLY A 46 -12.10 3.16 10.48
N PRO A 47 -12.29 2.60 11.69
CA PRO A 47 -11.32 1.69 12.31
C PRO A 47 -11.35 0.26 11.77
N LEU A 48 -10.16 -0.36 11.66
CA LEU A 48 -9.95 -1.74 11.17
C LEU A 48 -10.97 -2.78 11.66
N PHE A 49 -11.33 -2.73 12.96
CA PHE A 49 -12.21 -3.71 13.61
C PHE A 49 -13.66 -3.65 13.13
N THR A 50 -14.07 -2.55 12.49
CA THR A 50 -15.41 -2.36 11.94
C THR A 50 -15.44 -2.26 10.42
N SER A 51 -14.34 -1.82 9.81
CA SER A 51 -14.33 -1.48 8.38
C SER A 51 -14.13 -2.69 7.48
N ILE A 52 -13.35 -3.67 7.93
CA ILE A 52 -12.92 -4.76 7.06
C ILE A 52 -13.85 -5.96 7.21
N SER A 53 -14.20 -6.53 6.06
CA SER A 53 -14.99 -7.76 5.97
C SER A 53 -14.27 -8.80 5.13
N VAL A 54 -14.73 -10.04 5.22
CA VAL A 54 -14.22 -11.18 4.48
C VAL A 54 -15.36 -11.71 3.60
N MET A 55 -15.14 -11.74 2.29
CA MET A 55 -16.03 -12.35 1.33
C MET A 55 -16.08 -13.87 1.56
N LYS A 56 -17.22 -14.52 1.33
CA LYS A 56 -17.30 -15.99 1.43
C LYS A 56 -16.36 -16.69 0.44
N ASP A 57 -16.32 -16.18 -0.78
CA ASP A 57 -15.43 -16.59 -1.85
C ASP A 57 -14.76 -15.35 -2.46
N ALA A 58 -13.62 -15.50 -3.14
CA ALA A 58 -12.83 -14.37 -3.65
C ALA A 58 -13.57 -13.48 -4.68
N GLU A 59 -14.61 -14.04 -5.29
CA GLU A 59 -15.44 -13.45 -6.36
C GLU A 59 -16.84 -13.03 -5.85
N SER A 60 -17.11 -13.11 -4.54
CA SER A 60 -18.44 -12.85 -3.97
C SER A 60 -18.48 -11.59 -3.09
N PRO A 61 -18.41 -10.38 -3.67
CA PRO A 61 -18.43 -9.12 -2.92
C PRO A 61 -19.74 -8.85 -2.18
N ASP A 62 -20.83 -9.54 -2.54
CA ASP A 62 -22.16 -9.37 -1.93
C ASP A 62 -22.39 -10.27 -0.70
N SER A 63 -21.46 -11.18 -0.38
CA SER A 63 -21.59 -12.07 0.78
C SER A 63 -20.43 -11.90 1.74
N LEU A 64 -20.66 -11.09 2.77
CA LEU A 64 -19.63 -10.63 3.70
C LEU A 64 -19.79 -11.21 5.10
N GLU A 65 -18.67 -11.56 5.70
CA GLU A 65 -18.53 -11.88 7.12
C GLU A 65 -17.59 -10.87 7.80
N PRO A 66 -17.85 -10.46 9.05
CA PRO A 66 -16.95 -9.54 9.75
C PRO A 66 -15.53 -10.09 9.89
N TYR A 67 -14.51 -9.27 9.63
CA TYR A 67 -13.12 -9.63 9.88
C TYR A 67 -12.82 -9.77 11.38
N PHE A 68 -13.53 -9.00 12.20
CA PHE A 68 -13.50 -9.07 13.66
C PHE A 68 -14.92 -9.14 14.21
N LYS A 69 -15.14 -10.03 15.19
CA LYS A 69 -16.41 -10.15 15.92
C LYS A 69 -16.15 -9.92 17.40
N GLN A 70 -16.78 -8.90 17.96
CA GLN A 70 -16.80 -8.71 19.41
C GLN A 70 -17.82 -9.67 20.02
N THR A 71 -17.41 -10.46 21.00
CA THR A 71 -18.29 -11.39 21.72
C THR A 71 -18.95 -10.73 22.93
N TYR A 72 -20.05 -11.32 23.40
CA TYR A 72 -20.86 -10.82 24.51
C TYR A 72 -20.08 -10.61 25.83
N ASN A 73 -18.95 -11.30 26.00
CA ASN A 73 -18.06 -11.18 27.15
C ASN A 73 -16.96 -10.10 26.95
N GLY A 74 -17.04 -9.30 25.89
CA GLY A 74 -16.06 -8.27 25.54
C GLY A 74 -14.78 -8.78 24.86
N ALA A 75 -14.60 -10.09 24.73
CA ALA A 75 -13.48 -10.66 23.99
C ALA A 75 -13.66 -10.45 22.47
N GLY A 76 -12.54 -10.44 21.74
CA GLY A 76 -12.53 -10.29 20.29
C GLY A 76 -12.19 -11.60 19.60
N ILE A 77 -12.93 -11.97 18.57
CA ILE A 77 -12.62 -13.11 17.70
C ILE A 77 -12.29 -12.61 16.31
N TRP A 78 -11.05 -12.83 15.88
CA TRP A 78 -10.61 -12.58 14.51
C TRP A 78 -11.06 -13.69 13.57
N HIS A 79 -11.39 -13.34 12.33
CA HIS A 79 -11.70 -14.32 11.30
C HIS A 79 -10.48 -15.22 11.02
N PRO A 80 -10.64 -16.54 10.72
CA PRO A 80 -9.52 -17.45 10.50
C PRO A 80 -8.50 -16.99 9.44
N VAL A 81 -8.97 -16.25 8.43
CA VAL A 81 -8.13 -15.58 7.42
C VAL A 81 -7.03 -14.72 8.02
N SER A 82 -7.29 -14.07 9.15
CA SER A 82 -6.32 -13.20 9.84
C SER A 82 -5.00 -13.93 10.17
N GLN A 83 -5.07 -15.22 10.48
CA GLN A 83 -3.93 -16.04 10.88
C GLN A 83 -3.23 -16.73 9.71
N MET A 84 -3.76 -16.60 8.49
CA MET A 84 -3.17 -17.21 7.31
C MET A 84 -1.93 -16.43 6.86
N PRO A 85 -0.93 -17.10 6.24
CA PRO A 85 0.17 -16.40 5.57
C PRO A 85 -0.36 -15.49 4.48
N LEU A 86 0.18 -14.28 4.39
CA LEU A 86 -0.24 -13.31 3.37
C LEU A 86 0.13 -13.78 1.96
N THR A 87 1.31 -14.39 1.81
CA THR A 87 1.84 -14.86 0.53
C THR A 87 2.30 -16.31 0.56
N GLU A 88 2.36 -16.92 -0.63
CA GLU A 88 3.10 -18.14 -0.91
C GLU A 88 4.08 -17.90 -2.07
N PRO A 89 5.40 -18.13 -1.88
CA PRO A 89 6.06 -18.45 -0.61
C PRO A 89 5.93 -17.34 0.44
N LYS A 90 6.07 -17.73 1.71
CA LYS A 90 5.97 -16.84 2.87
C LYS A 90 7.15 -15.87 2.94
N VAL A 91 6.89 -14.64 3.38
CA VAL A 91 7.90 -13.56 3.45
C VAL A 91 8.00 -12.94 4.84
N SER A 92 9.16 -12.38 5.16
CA SER A 92 9.45 -11.72 6.45
C SER A 92 9.27 -10.20 6.43
N SER A 93 9.20 -9.57 5.26
CA SER A 93 8.96 -8.13 5.14
C SER A 93 8.38 -7.75 3.78
N ILE A 94 7.49 -6.77 3.74
CA ILE A 94 6.99 -6.12 2.53
C ILE A 94 7.13 -4.62 2.69
N THR A 95 7.68 -3.95 1.68
CA THR A 95 7.60 -2.48 1.57
C THR A 95 6.39 -2.15 0.71
N VAL A 96 5.46 -1.40 1.28
CA VAL A 96 4.19 -1.01 0.67
C VAL A 96 4.27 0.45 0.26
N SER A 97 3.80 0.76 -0.94
CA SER A 97 3.59 2.12 -1.46
C SER A 97 2.20 2.24 -2.06
N VAL A 98 1.76 3.47 -2.36
CA VAL A 98 0.47 3.73 -3.05
C VAL A 98 0.77 4.29 -4.42
N ASP A 99 0.26 3.64 -5.46
CA ASP A 99 0.56 3.97 -6.86
C ASP A 99 0.29 5.43 -7.19
N THR A 100 -0.93 5.90 -6.90
CA THR A 100 -1.36 7.29 -7.19
C THR A 100 -0.48 8.34 -6.49
N LEU A 101 0.17 8.01 -5.36
CA LEU A 101 1.08 8.93 -4.68
C LEU A 101 2.49 8.90 -5.25
N ASN A 102 2.92 7.77 -5.81
CA ASN A 102 4.25 7.63 -6.44
C ASN A 102 4.36 8.45 -7.72
N VAL A 103 3.27 8.55 -8.50
CA VAL A 103 3.22 9.26 -9.79
C VAL A 103 2.61 10.66 -9.69
N TRP A 104 2.22 11.09 -8.49
CA TRP A 104 1.46 12.34 -8.31
C TRP A 104 2.27 13.57 -8.76
N GLU A 105 3.56 13.61 -8.42
CA GLU A 105 4.44 14.70 -8.81
C GLU A 105 4.62 14.76 -10.34
N ASP A 106 4.83 13.61 -10.98
CA ASP A 106 4.99 13.51 -12.43
C ASP A 106 3.74 13.99 -13.14
N TYR A 107 2.56 13.58 -12.69
CA TYR A 107 1.28 14.05 -13.23
C TYR A 107 1.04 15.54 -12.99
N TRP A 108 1.52 16.09 -11.87
CA TRP A 108 1.50 17.54 -11.67
C TRP A 108 2.39 18.24 -12.70
N LEU A 109 3.59 17.72 -12.97
CA LEU A 109 4.46 18.30 -14.01
C LEU A 109 3.84 18.21 -15.40
N GLU A 110 3.28 17.06 -15.78
CA GLU A 110 2.61 16.87 -17.08
C GLU A 110 1.44 17.85 -17.26
N ASP A 111 0.59 18.02 -16.24
CA ASP A 111 -0.53 18.98 -16.29
C ASP A 111 -0.06 20.45 -16.36
N HIS A 112 1.16 20.72 -15.88
CA HIS A 112 1.75 22.05 -15.85
C HIS A 112 2.73 22.37 -16.99
N GLU A 113 3.09 21.40 -17.83
CA GLU A 113 4.10 21.55 -18.89
C GLU A 113 3.70 22.61 -19.94
N GLU A 114 2.46 22.58 -20.43
CA GLU A 114 2.00 23.42 -21.55
C GLU A 114 1.94 24.93 -21.23
N HIS A 115 1.78 25.29 -19.96
CA HIS A 115 1.60 26.69 -19.51
C HIS A 115 2.76 27.22 -18.67
N SER A 116 3.59 26.34 -18.11
CA SER A 116 4.85 26.72 -17.46
C SER A 116 6.01 26.95 -18.45
N SER A 117 5.95 26.36 -19.66
CA SER A 117 7.03 26.40 -20.65
C SER A 117 7.29 27.80 -21.23
N PRO A 118 8.55 28.21 -21.44
CA PRO A 118 8.90 29.45 -22.15
C PRO A 118 8.38 29.42 -23.60
N GLY A 119 7.31 30.18 -23.88
CA GLY A 119 6.64 30.22 -25.19
C GLY A 119 5.26 29.56 -25.24
N GLY A 120 4.79 28.98 -24.12
CA GLY A 120 3.39 28.58 -23.92
C GLY A 120 2.45 29.78 -23.70
N SER A 121 1.25 29.54 -23.15
CA SER A 121 0.32 30.62 -22.77
C SER A 121 0.91 31.57 -21.71
N GLY A 122 1.96 31.13 -21.02
CA GLY A 122 2.74 31.90 -20.07
C GLY A 122 1.97 32.12 -18.78
N GLU A 123 1.94 31.11 -17.91
CA GLU A 123 1.29 31.21 -16.60
C GLU A 123 2.03 32.24 -15.71
N PRO A 124 1.42 33.38 -15.37
CA PRO A 124 2.12 34.46 -14.65
C PRO A 124 2.62 34.06 -13.26
N SER A 125 1.96 33.09 -12.63
CA SER A 125 2.34 32.55 -11.32
C SER A 125 3.49 31.56 -11.38
N ALA A 126 3.91 31.10 -12.57
CA ALA A 126 4.99 30.13 -12.70
C ALA A 126 6.29 30.64 -12.07
N ARG A 127 6.93 29.81 -11.24
CA ARG A 127 8.22 30.09 -10.61
C ARG A 127 9.12 28.88 -10.72
N TYR A 128 10.36 29.12 -11.15
CA TYR A 128 11.40 28.13 -11.27
C TYR A 128 12.50 28.37 -10.24
N GLY A 129 13.21 27.32 -9.85
CA GLY A 129 14.39 27.41 -9.00
C GLY A 129 14.98 26.04 -8.65
N GLU A 130 15.95 26.04 -7.75
CA GLU A 130 16.70 24.84 -7.35
C GLU A 130 15.86 23.89 -6.47
N LEU A 131 15.94 22.58 -6.75
CA LEU A 131 15.36 21.53 -5.91
C LEU A 131 16.43 20.90 -5.03
N SER A 132 16.39 21.20 -3.73
CA SER A 132 17.42 20.76 -2.77
C SER A 132 17.40 19.26 -2.42
N ASP A 133 16.40 18.51 -2.91
CA ASP A 133 16.13 17.10 -2.56
C ASP A 133 16.36 16.10 -3.70
N LEU A 134 16.73 16.58 -4.90
CA LEU A 134 17.26 15.71 -5.94
C LEU A 134 18.68 15.34 -5.53
N GLY A 135 18.87 14.10 -5.08
CA GLY A 135 20.22 13.53 -5.00
C GLY A 135 20.92 13.66 -6.37
N LEU A 136 22.25 13.63 -6.37
CA LEU A 136 23.13 13.81 -7.54
C LEU A 136 22.87 12.86 -8.74
N GLU A 137 21.84 12.03 -8.68
CA GLU A 137 21.44 11.03 -9.68
C GLU A 137 20.00 11.25 -10.19
N GLY A 138 19.39 12.41 -9.92
CA GLY A 138 18.17 12.83 -10.60
C GLY A 138 18.51 13.11 -12.06
N GLU A 139 18.01 12.28 -12.96
CA GLU A 139 17.91 12.59 -14.38
C GLU A 139 17.04 13.85 -14.51
N GLY A 140 17.68 15.02 -14.44
CA GLY A 140 16.98 16.30 -14.51
C GLY A 140 16.21 16.44 -15.82
N GLU A 141 15.22 17.35 -15.82
CA GLU A 141 14.68 17.91 -17.05
C GLU A 141 15.86 18.35 -17.92
N GLU A 142 16.05 17.72 -19.09
CA GLU A 142 17.27 17.82 -19.90
C GLU A 142 17.75 19.28 -20.04
N GLY A 143 18.81 19.64 -19.31
CA GLY A 143 19.61 20.83 -19.57
C GLY A 143 19.28 22.12 -18.81
N SER A 144 18.52 22.09 -17.71
CA SER A 144 18.30 23.26 -16.84
C SER A 144 18.53 22.93 -15.36
N ASP A 145 19.32 23.76 -14.66
CA ASP A 145 19.48 23.70 -13.19
C ASP A 145 18.21 24.19 -12.45
N ASP A 146 17.34 24.91 -13.16
CA ASP A 146 16.10 25.48 -12.65
C ASP A 146 14.90 24.55 -12.94
N HIS A 147 14.19 24.16 -11.89
CA HIS A 147 13.01 23.28 -11.93
C HIS A 147 11.74 24.05 -11.62
N LEU A 148 10.59 23.63 -12.17
CA LEU A 148 9.30 24.24 -11.84
C LEU A 148 8.93 23.99 -10.37
N LEU A 149 8.70 25.06 -9.59
CA LEU A 149 8.38 25.02 -8.16
C LEU A 149 6.92 25.38 -7.86
N ILE A 150 6.36 26.31 -8.64
CA ILE A 150 5.00 26.83 -8.48
C ILE A 150 4.42 27.03 -9.87
N CYS A 151 3.15 26.69 -10.07
CA CYS A 151 2.38 27.00 -11.28
C CYS A 151 0.89 26.96 -10.95
N CYS A 152 0.04 27.71 -11.66
CA CYS A 152 -1.39 27.84 -11.34
C CYS A 152 -1.71 28.20 -9.88
N GLU A 153 -0.84 28.99 -9.23
CA GLU A 153 -0.89 29.27 -7.77
C GLU A 153 -0.71 28.04 -6.86
N GLU A 154 -0.42 26.87 -7.42
CA GLU A 154 -0.15 25.63 -6.73
C GLU A 154 1.37 25.42 -6.56
N VAL A 155 1.74 24.93 -5.38
CA VAL A 155 3.13 24.54 -5.10
C VAL A 155 3.32 23.10 -5.57
N ARG A 156 4.43 22.85 -6.30
CA ARG A 156 4.82 21.50 -6.71
C ARG A 156 4.83 20.56 -5.51
N LEU A 157 4.08 19.48 -5.61
CA LEU A 157 3.91 18.49 -4.55
C LEU A 157 5.17 17.63 -4.43
N ARG A 158 5.90 17.77 -3.32
CA ARG A 158 7.11 16.97 -3.04
C ARG A 158 6.92 16.06 -1.83
N GLY A 159 7.64 14.93 -1.83
CA GLY A 159 7.70 14.01 -0.69
C GLY A 159 6.40 13.24 -0.41
N LYS A 160 5.49 13.17 -1.39
CA LYS A 160 4.21 12.47 -1.26
C LYS A 160 4.30 10.97 -1.54
N ALA A 161 5.35 10.52 -2.24
CA ALA A 161 5.70 9.12 -2.44
C ALA A 161 6.22 8.48 -1.13
N VAL A 162 5.29 8.18 -0.22
CA VAL A 162 5.57 7.57 1.08
C VAL A 162 5.47 6.05 1.05
N THR A 163 6.26 5.38 1.88
CA THR A 163 6.26 3.92 1.99
C THR A 163 6.12 3.44 3.43
N LEU A 164 5.60 2.22 3.59
CA LEU A 164 5.48 1.54 4.88
C LEU A 164 6.15 0.16 4.80
N VAL A 165 7.05 -0.13 5.74
CA VAL A 165 7.64 -1.47 5.87
C VAL A 165 6.82 -2.29 6.86
N VAL A 166 6.15 -3.32 6.36
CA VAL A 166 5.42 -4.31 7.15
C VAL A 166 6.37 -5.45 7.55
N LYS A 167 6.30 -5.86 8.81
CA LYS A 167 7.03 -6.99 9.39
C LYS A 167 6.09 -7.84 10.25
N PRO A 168 6.37 -9.14 10.44
CA PRO A 168 5.60 -9.96 11.35
C PRO A 168 5.72 -9.46 12.79
N VAL A 169 4.69 -9.73 13.60
CA VAL A 169 4.75 -9.48 15.04
C VAL A 169 5.90 -10.28 15.67
N ALA A 170 6.69 -9.60 16.51
CA ALA A 170 7.89 -10.16 17.09
C ALA A 170 7.58 -11.38 17.97
N GLY A 171 8.32 -12.48 17.76
CA GLY A 171 8.18 -13.72 18.53
C GLY A 171 7.18 -14.74 17.99
N GLU A 172 6.52 -14.45 16.85
CA GLU A 172 5.58 -15.37 16.22
C GLU A 172 6.23 -16.22 15.10
N ASN A 173 5.46 -16.52 14.05
CA ASN A 173 5.72 -17.51 13.03
C ASN A 173 6.91 -17.19 12.09
N GLY A 174 7.48 -15.98 12.21
CA GLY A 174 8.60 -15.48 11.40
C GLY A 174 8.21 -15.00 10.00
N PHE A 175 6.93 -15.05 9.63
CA PHE A 175 6.39 -14.60 8.35
C PHE A 175 5.16 -13.71 8.55
N ILE A 176 4.88 -12.86 7.56
CA ILE A 176 3.74 -11.94 7.56
C ILE A 176 2.42 -12.71 7.42
N THR A 177 1.53 -12.53 8.39
CA THR A 177 0.13 -12.96 8.32
C THR A 177 -0.75 -11.87 7.66
N VAL A 178 -1.97 -12.24 7.28
CA VAL A 178 -2.97 -11.24 6.85
C VAL A 178 -3.20 -10.19 7.93
N HIS A 179 -3.24 -10.60 9.21
CA HIS A 179 -3.44 -9.68 10.31
C HIS A 179 -2.29 -8.68 10.45
N ASP A 180 -1.04 -9.14 10.39
CA ASP A 180 0.13 -8.26 10.46
C ASP A 180 0.07 -7.17 9.38
N TYR A 181 -0.26 -7.59 8.15
CA TYR A 181 -0.35 -6.69 7.01
C TYR A 181 -1.48 -5.68 7.16
N VAL A 182 -2.69 -6.16 7.40
CA VAL A 182 -3.88 -5.30 7.47
C VAL A 182 -3.80 -4.33 8.67
N SER A 183 -3.30 -4.79 9.81
CA SER A 183 -3.14 -3.98 11.03
C SER A 183 -2.06 -2.90 10.90
N ALA A 184 -1.04 -3.11 10.07
CA ALA A 184 -0.06 -2.06 9.77
C ALA A 184 -0.56 -1.10 8.67
N VAL A 185 -1.09 -1.66 7.59
CA VAL A 185 -1.41 -0.90 6.36
C VAL A 185 -2.67 -0.07 6.50
N HIS A 186 -3.75 -0.59 7.09
CA HIS A 186 -5.01 0.13 7.17
C HIS A 186 -4.92 1.48 7.92
N PRO A 187 -4.36 1.56 9.15
CA PRO A 187 -4.21 2.84 9.83
C PRO A 187 -3.22 3.78 9.14
N TRP A 188 -2.18 3.24 8.48
CA TRP A 188 -1.26 4.03 7.67
C TRP A 188 -1.99 4.67 6.48
N LEU A 189 -2.75 3.90 5.70
CA LEU A 189 -3.57 4.43 4.61
C LEU A 189 -4.56 5.48 5.09
N ALA A 190 -5.20 5.26 6.24
CA ALA A 190 -6.13 6.23 6.82
C ALA A 190 -5.43 7.55 7.17
N SER A 191 -4.17 7.50 7.63
CA SER A 191 -3.39 8.71 7.94
C SER A 191 -2.99 9.54 6.72
N ILE A 192 -2.99 8.94 5.52
CA ILE A 192 -2.63 9.60 4.25
C ILE A 192 -3.83 9.67 3.28
N GLN A 193 -5.05 9.45 3.75
CA GLN A 193 -6.24 9.35 2.92
C GLN A 193 -6.52 10.63 2.12
N GLU A 194 -6.30 11.79 2.71
CA GLU A 194 -6.50 13.08 2.03
C GLU A 194 -5.54 13.25 0.84
N ASP A 195 -4.26 12.90 1.03
CA ASP A 195 -3.26 12.89 -0.05
C ASP A 195 -3.66 11.91 -1.17
N ILE A 196 -4.15 10.72 -0.80
CA ILE A 196 -4.65 9.74 -1.77
C ILE A 196 -5.80 10.34 -2.59
N LEU A 197 -6.80 10.94 -1.94
CA LEU A 197 -7.96 11.52 -2.63
C LEU A 197 -7.57 12.69 -3.54
N ASN A 198 -6.66 13.54 -3.08
CA ASN A 198 -6.15 14.67 -3.87
C ASN A 198 -5.39 14.17 -5.11
N SER A 199 -4.51 13.17 -4.95
CA SER A 199 -3.78 12.59 -6.08
C SER A 199 -4.70 11.94 -7.12
N MET A 200 -5.76 11.25 -6.68
CA MET A 200 -6.75 10.65 -7.59
C MET A 200 -7.56 11.69 -8.38
N GLY A 201 -7.60 12.94 -7.90
CA GLY A 201 -8.36 14.03 -8.50
C GLY A 201 -7.63 14.80 -9.60
N ILE A 202 -6.32 14.61 -9.76
CA ILE A 202 -5.44 15.50 -10.55
C ILE A 202 -5.91 15.68 -12.01
N PHE A 203 -6.35 14.60 -12.67
CA PHE A 203 -6.79 14.66 -14.08
C PHE A 203 -8.29 14.82 -14.30
N GLN A 204 -9.08 14.94 -13.24
CA GLN A 204 -10.55 14.95 -13.38
C GLN A 204 -11.18 16.09 -12.58
N ARG A 205 -11.46 15.80 -11.31
CA ARG A 205 -12.17 16.65 -10.36
C ARG A 205 -11.73 16.24 -8.96
N PRO A 206 -11.76 17.16 -7.99
CA PRO A 206 -11.52 16.83 -6.59
C PRO A 206 -12.37 15.61 -6.18
N VAL A 207 -11.71 14.58 -5.64
CA VAL A 207 -12.41 13.42 -5.09
C VAL A 207 -12.88 13.79 -3.68
N PRO A 208 -14.19 13.80 -3.39
CA PRO A 208 -14.67 14.22 -2.07
C PRO A 208 -14.16 13.31 -0.95
N LEU A 209 -13.96 13.87 0.25
CA LEU A 209 -13.51 13.12 1.44
C LEU A 209 -14.46 12.00 1.84
N GLU A 210 -15.76 12.17 1.58
CA GLU A 210 -16.80 11.16 1.81
C GLU A 210 -16.80 10.01 0.79
N THR A 211 -15.87 10.01 -0.17
CA THR A 211 -15.77 8.94 -1.17
C THR A 211 -15.38 7.63 -0.50
N GLU A 212 -16.24 6.62 -0.62
CA GLU A 212 -15.92 5.26 -0.20
C GLU A 212 -14.81 4.65 -1.06
N LEU A 213 -13.58 4.72 -0.55
CA LEU A 213 -12.41 4.13 -1.17
C LEU A 213 -12.24 2.66 -0.75
N MET A 214 -11.87 1.84 -1.71
CA MET A 214 -11.48 0.45 -1.54
C MET A 214 -9.99 0.30 -1.78
N VAL A 215 -9.33 -0.47 -0.91
CA VAL A 215 -7.94 -0.89 -1.10
C VAL A 215 -7.91 -2.02 -2.11
N ASP A 216 -7.22 -1.82 -3.23
CA ASP A 216 -6.93 -2.85 -4.21
C ASP A 216 -5.49 -3.36 -4.01
N TYR A 217 -5.43 -4.56 -3.44
CA TYR A 217 -4.23 -5.23 -2.96
C TYR A 217 -3.73 -6.31 -3.95
N ASN A 218 -4.13 -6.26 -5.22
CA ASN A 218 -3.65 -7.18 -6.25
C ASN A 218 -2.11 -7.19 -6.37
N PHE A 219 -1.46 -6.07 -6.06
CA PHE A 219 -0.02 -5.94 -5.98
C PHE A 219 0.38 -5.49 -4.56
N LEU A 220 0.87 -6.42 -3.72
CA LEU A 220 1.13 -6.14 -2.30
C LEU A 220 2.14 -5.02 -2.02
N GLY A 221 3.12 -4.80 -2.91
CA GLY A 221 4.11 -3.73 -2.75
C GLY A 221 3.63 -2.36 -3.29
N LEU A 222 2.59 -2.37 -4.12
CA LEU A 222 2.10 -1.20 -4.84
C LEU A 222 0.58 -1.21 -4.81
N LEU A 223 0.01 -0.60 -3.78
CA LEU A 223 -1.43 -0.58 -3.58
C LEU A 223 -2.09 0.38 -4.56
N MET A 224 -3.17 -0.12 -5.16
CA MET A 224 -4.08 0.70 -5.96
C MET A 224 -5.27 1.12 -5.10
N MET A 225 -5.84 2.28 -5.41
CA MET A 225 -7.05 2.77 -4.76
C MET A 225 -8.17 2.85 -5.78
N ALA A 226 -9.38 2.47 -5.38
CA ALA A 226 -10.54 2.48 -6.26
C ALA A 226 -11.78 2.97 -5.52
N LYS A 227 -12.65 3.70 -6.22
CA LYS A 227 -14.00 3.96 -5.72
C LYS A 227 -14.72 2.62 -5.60
N ARG A 228 -15.50 2.43 -4.55
CA ARG A 228 -16.20 1.16 -4.27
C ARG A 228 -16.95 0.57 -5.47
N PRO A 229 -17.74 1.34 -6.26
CA PRO A 229 -18.44 0.79 -7.42
C PRO A 229 -17.50 0.23 -8.49
N ASP A 230 -16.36 0.88 -8.71
CA ASP A 230 -15.35 0.44 -9.69
C ASP A 230 -14.64 -0.83 -9.20
N TRP A 231 -14.32 -0.90 -7.91
CA TRP A 231 -13.71 -2.09 -7.31
C TRP A 231 -14.63 -3.31 -7.41
N ILE A 232 -15.91 -3.16 -7.06
CA ILE A 232 -16.90 -4.24 -7.15
C ILE A 232 -17.05 -4.72 -8.60
N ARG A 233 -17.13 -3.78 -9.56
CA ARG A 233 -17.20 -4.11 -10.99
C ARG A 233 -15.99 -4.92 -11.45
N ARG A 234 -14.78 -4.54 -11.05
CA ARG A 234 -13.55 -5.28 -11.40
C ARG A 234 -13.51 -6.68 -10.78
N LYS A 235 -14.03 -6.84 -9.56
CA LYS A 235 -14.10 -8.14 -8.88
C LYS A 235 -15.09 -9.10 -9.52
N GLY A 236 -16.25 -8.63 -9.96
CA GLY A 236 -17.27 -9.48 -10.62
C GLY A 236 -16.97 -9.86 -12.07
N MET A 237 -15.89 -9.34 -12.67
CA MET A 237 -15.45 -9.69 -14.03
C MET A 237 -14.33 -10.74 -14.06
N ARG A 238 -13.79 -11.13 -12.90
CA ARG A 238 -12.76 -12.18 -12.76
C ARG A 238 -13.44 -13.49 -12.41
#